data_AF-A0A966J532-F1
#
_entry.id   AF-A0A966J532-F1
#
_cell.length_a   1.000
_cell.length_b   1.000
_cell.length_c   1.000
_cell.angle_alpha   90.00
_cell.angle_beta   90.00
_cell.angle_gamma   90.00
#
_symmetry.space_group_name_H-M   'P 1'
#
loop_
_entity.id
_entity.type
_entity.pdbx_description
1 polymer ?
#
loop_
_entity_poly.entity_id
_entity_poly.type
_entity_poly.pdbx_seq_one_letter_code
_entity_poly.pdbx_strand_id
1 'polypeptide(L)'
;MSELALVSGVVLGAVFIAAGVLKLSSPHWPGDAFALGVSERVARPVPVVEVVLGALVATGVGSPWSEVAVIALLVVFSIVVLRASRFEQPPVCACFGSLGRRPVGRGHLLRNLALLALGVVTVLG
;
A
#
# COMPACT_ATOMS: atom_id res chain seq x y z
N MET A 1 6.28 -7.04 -21.95
CA MET A 1 6.10 -5.79 -21.19
C MET A 1 6.03 -4.64 -22.17
N SER A 2 4.83 -4.17 -22.43
CA SER A 2 4.58 -2.88 -23.06
C SER A 2 5.24 -1.74 -22.27
N GLU A 3 5.61 -0.64 -22.92
CA GLU A 3 6.16 0.54 -22.22
C GLU A 3 5.23 1.02 -21.09
N LEU A 4 3.92 0.88 -21.30
CA LEU A 4 2.89 1.20 -20.32
C LEU A 4 2.96 0.32 -19.06
N ALA A 5 3.17 -1.00 -19.22
CA ALA A 5 3.34 -1.91 -18.09
C ALA A 5 4.60 -1.58 -17.28
N LEU A 6 5.71 -1.29 -17.97
CA LEU A 6 6.96 -0.90 -17.32
C LEU A 6 6.79 0.37 -16.49
N VAL A 7 6.21 1.43 -17.08
CA VAL A 7 5.96 2.70 -16.37
C VAL A 7 5.01 2.49 -15.19
N SER A 8 3.95 1.69 -15.38
CA SER A 8 3.00 1.39 -14.31
C SER A 8 3.67 0.67 -13.14
N GLY A 9 4.56 -0.29 -13.42
CA GLY A 9 5.30 -1.04 -12.40
C GLY A 9 6.30 -0.20 -11.65
N VAL A 10 7.03 0.69 -12.35
CA VAL A 10 7.94 1.64 -11.72
C VAL A 10 7.19 2.60 -10.80
N VAL A 11 6.06 3.17 -11.25
CA VAL A 11 5.23 4.08 -10.43
C VAL A 11 4.67 3.35 -9.21
N LEU A 12 4.09 2.16 -9.42
CA LEU A 12 3.52 1.35 -8.35
C LEU A 12 4.58 0.95 -7.32
N GLY A 13 5.73 0.49 -7.78
CA GLY A 13 6.87 0.14 -6.93
C GLY A 13 7.40 1.32 -6.13
N ALA A 14 7.57 2.49 -6.77
CA ALA A 14 8.01 3.70 -6.09
C ALA A 14 7.04 4.14 -4.99
N VAL A 15 5.73 4.04 -5.23
CA VAL A 15 4.70 4.35 -4.23
C VAL A 15 4.79 3.40 -3.03
N PHE A 16 4.99 2.10 -3.27
CA PHE A 16 5.14 1.09 -2.21
C PHE A 16 6.41 1.30 -1.39
N ILE A 17 7.54 1.58 -2.04
CA ILE A 17 8.81 1.92 -1.37
C ILE A 17 8.63 3.15 -0.50
N ALA A 18 8.07 4.24 -1.05
CA ALA A 18 7.81 5.45 -0.29
C ALA A 18 6.89 5.19 0.91
N ALA A 19 5.81 4.42 0.71
CA ALA A 19 4.87 4.06 1.78
C ALA A 19 5.54 3.25 2.90
N GLY A 20 6.43 2.31 2.57
CA GLY A 20 7.16 1.51 3.55
C GLY A 20 8.23 2.32 4.28
N VAL A 21 9.01 3.13 3.57
CA VAL A 21 10.01 4.03 4.19
C VAL A 21 9.34 4.99 5.16
N LEU A 22 8.23 5.63 4.77
CA LEU A 22 7.51 6.56 5.65
C LEU A 22 6.94 5.89 6.90
N LYS A 23 6.61 4.59 6.86
CA LYS A 23 6.21 3.83 8.04
C LYS A 23 7.41 3.46 8.91
N LEU A 24 8.52 3.05 8.31
CA LEU A 24 9.76 2.76 9.04
C LEU A 24 10.30 4.01 9.75
N SER A 25 10.13 5.18 9.16
CA SER A 25 10.51 6.46 9.79
C SER A 25 9.51 6.98 10.83
N SER A 26 8.37 6.31 11.05
CA SER A 26 7.34 6.74 11.99
C SER A 26 7.31 5.83 13.24
N PRO A 27 7.70 6.33 14.42
CA PRO A 27 7.60 5.55 15.67
C PRO A 27 6.15 5.24 16.06
N HIS A 28 5.18 5.97 15.51
CA HIS A 28 3.75 5.79 15.81
C HIS A 28 3.09 4.69 14.98
N TRP A 29 3.76 4.16 13.94
CA TRP A 29 3.17 3.18 13.02
C TRP A 29 2.53 1.97 13.71
N PRO A 30 3.19 1.30 14.69
CA PRO A 30 2.58 0.15 15.36
C PRO A 30 1.28 0.50 16.11
N GLY A 31 1.24 1.67 16.74
CA GLY A 31 0.05 2.18 17.44
C GLY A 31 -1.08 2.56 16.49
N ASP A 32 -0.74 3.24 15.38
CA ASP A 32 -1.70 3.61 14.35
C ASP A 32 -2.30 2.35 13.68
N ALA A 33 -1.48 1.32 13.43
CA ALA A 33 -1.93 0.05 12.88
C ALA A 33 -2.83 -0.72 13.88
N PHE A 34 -2.51 -0.67 15.17
CA PHE A 34 -3.34 -1.24 16.22
C PHE A 34 -4.71 -0.57 16.30
N ALA A 35 -4.77 0.77 16.19
CA ALA A 35 -6.04 1.52 16.13
C ALA A 35 -6.90 1.13 14.91
N LEU A 36 -6.28 0.60 13.84
CA LEU A 36 -6.96 0.06 12.67
C LEU A 36 -7.38 -1.42 12.82
N GLY A 37 -7.14 -2.02 13.99
CA GLY A 37 -7.45 -3.42 14.28
C GLY A 37 -6.41 -4.42 13.75
N VAL A 38 -5.22 -3.95 13.37
CA VAL A 38 -4.10 -4.80 12.93
C VAL A 38 -3.20 -5.08 14.13
N SER A 39 -2.96 -6.36 14.45
CA SER A 39 -2.06 -6.70 15.55
C SER A 39 -0.63 -6.24 15.28
N GLU A 40 0.11 -5.88 16.32
CA GLU A 40 1.48 -5.39 16.19
C GLU A 40 2.41 -6.41 15.50
N ARG A 41 2.18 -7.71 15.72
CA ARG A 41 2.94 -8.79 15.04
C ARG A 41 2.79 -8.75 13.53
N VAL A 42 1.62 -8.33 13.03
CA VAL A 42 1.36 -8.16 11.59
C VAL A 42 1.82 -6.78 11.13
N ALA A 43 1.63 -5.74 11.94
CA ALA A 43 2.01 -4.37 11.58
C ALA A 43 3.52 -4.18 11.43
N ARG A 44 4.35 -4.80 12.30
CA ARG A 44 5.81 -4.66 12.28
C ARG A 44 6.48 -5.07 10.96
N PRO A 45 6.15 -6.21 10.34
CA PRO A 45 6.78 -6.60 9.06
C PRO A 45 6.24 -5.83 7.85
N VAL A 46 5.02 -5.26 7.90
CA VAL A 46 4.37 -4.60 6.75
C VAL A 46 5.27 -3.58 6.03
N PRO A 47 5.94 -2.64 6.73
CA PRO A 47 6.79 -1.65 6.05
C PRO A 47 7.95 -2.27 5.27
N VAL A 48 8.54 -3.35 5.80
CA VAL A 48 9.63 -4.08 5.11
C VAL A 48 9.06 -4.82 3.90
N VAL A 49 7.91 -5.46 4.05
CA VAL A 49 7.21 -6.15 2.96
C VAL A 49 6.86 -5.17 1.83
N GLU A 50 6.41 -3.95 2.16
CA GLU A 50 6.11 -2.92 1.16
C GLU A 50 7.35 -2.48 0.37
N VAL A 51 8.48 -2.23 1.05
CA VAL A 51 9.72 -1.84 0.38
C VAL A 51 10.23 -2.97 -0.53
N VAL A 52 10.23 -4.21 -0.03
CA VAL A 52 10.70 -5.37 -0.79
C VAL A 52 9.81 -5.61 -2.01
N LEU A 53 8.49 -5.67 -1.83
CA LEU A 53 7.56 -5.87 -2.94
C LEU A 53 7.61 -4.71 -3.94
N GLY A 54 7.72 -3.47 -3.45
CA GLY A 54 7.86 -2.30 -4.32
C GLY A 54 9.13 -2.34 -5.17
N ALA A 55 10.26 -2.77 -4.60
CA ALA A 55 11.51 -2.94 -5.34
C ALA A 55 11.43 -4.08 -6.38
N LEU A 56 10.80 -5.20 -6.02
CA LEU A 56 10.60 -6.32 -6.94
C LEU A 56 9.74 -5.92 -8.15
N VAL A 57 8.62 -5.22 -7.92
CA VAL A 57 7.75 -4.75 -9.01
C VAL A 57 8.44 -3.67 -9.85
N ALA A 58 9.16 -2.72 -9.24
CA ALA A 58 9.86 -1.68 -9.97
C ALA A 58 10.98 -2.22 -10.87
N THR A 59 11.59 -3.35 -10.50
CA THR A 59 12.66 -4.00 -11.27
C THR A 59 12.17 -5.13 -12.18
N GLY A 60 10.88 -5.45 -12.14
CA GLY A 60 10.29 -6.59 -12.86
C GLY A 60 10.73 -7.96 -12.33
N VAL A 61 11.43 -8.02 -11.19
CA VAL A 61 11.91 -9.27 -10.62
C VAL A 61 10.75 -10.05 -10.01
N GLY A 62 10.67 -11.35 -10.34
CA GLY A 62 9.61 -12.22 -9.85
C GLY A 62 8.25 -11.98 -10.49
N SER A 63 8.18 -11.24 -11.61
CA SER A 63 6.95 -11.11 -12.40
C SER A 63 6.49 -12.49 -12.88
N PRO A 64 5.16 -12.79 -12.87
CA PRO A 64 4.05 -11.92 -12.47
C PRO A 64 3.72 -11.98 -10.96
N TRP A 65 4.39 -12.85 -10.18
CA TRP A 65 4.04 -13.11 -8.79
C TRP A 65 4.27 -11.90 -7.87
N SER A 66 5.30 -11.09 -8.11
CA SER A 66 5.56 -9.86 -7.35
C SER A 66 4.44 -8.83 -7.54
N GLU A 67 3.91 -8.70 -8.75
CA GLU A 67 2.81 -7.81 -9.08
C GLU A 67 1.50 -8.28 -8.44
N VAL A 68 1.20 -9.58 -8.51
CA VAL A 68 0.05 -10.19 -7.82
C VAL A 68 0.13 -9.97 -6.31
N ALA A 69 1.31 -10.10 -5.71
CA ALA A 69 1.51 -9.86 -4.28
C ALA A 69 1.27 -8.38 -3.90
N VAL A 70 1.73 -7.43 -4.72
CA VAL A 70 1.44 -6.00 -4.52
C VAL A 70 -0.05 -5.70 -4.64
N ILE A 71 -0.74 -6.29 -5.62
CA ILE A 71 -2.19 -6.15 -5.77
C ILE A 71 -2.91 -6.71 -4.54
N ALA A 72 -2.53 -7.90 -4.06
CA ALA A 72 -3.11 -8.49 -2.87
C ALA A 72 -2.92 -7.57 -1.65
N LEU A 73 -1.74 -6.98 -1.49
CA LEU A 73 -1.46 -6.04 -0.40
C LEU A 73 -2.28 -4.74 -0.53
N LEU A 74 -2.45 -4.20 -1.75
CA LEU A 74 -3.35 -3.07 -2.01
C LEU A 74 -4.81 -3.39 -1.65
N VAL A 75 -5.28 -4.60 -1.95
CA VAL A 75 -6.63 -5.04 -1.59
C VAL A 75 -6.79 -5.09 -0.07
N VAL A 76 -5.81 -5.65 0.64
CA VAL A 76 -5.81 -5.67 2.12
C VAL A 76 -5.85 -4.25 2.68
N PHE A 77 -5.02 -3.33 2.18
CA PHE A 77 -5.06 -1.93 2.61
C PHE A 77 -6.40 -1.26 2.31
N SER A 78 -7.01 -1.57 1.17
CA SER A 78 -8.32 -1.05 0.80
C SER A 78 -9.42 -1.56 1.74
N ILE A 79 -9.38 -2.84 2.13
CA ILE A 79 -10.31 -3.41 3.11
C ILE A 79 -10.12 -2.72 4.47
N VAL A 80 -8.89 -2.51 4.92
CA VAL A 80 -8.60 -1.82 6.19
C VAL A 80 -9.13 -0.38 6.16
N VAL A 81 -8.88 0.36 5.08
CA VAL A 81 -9.40 1.73 4.90
C VAL A 81 -10.93 1.75 4.85
N LEU A 82 -11.56 0.80 4.14
CA LEU A 82 -13.01 0.67 4.08
C LEU A 82 -13.60 0.41 5.47
N ARG A 83 -13.03 -0.51 6.23
CA ARG A 83 -13.46 -0.78 7.62
C ARG A 83 -13.26 0.44 8.51
N ALA A 84 -12.12 1.12 8.39
CA ALA A 84 -11.80 2.31 9.16
C ALA A 84 -12.76 3.48 8.87
N SER A 85 -13.26 3.60 7.64
CA SER A 85 -14.26 4.62 7.26
C SER A 85 -15.65 4.39 7.85
N ARG A 86 -15.92 3.21 8.42
CA ARG A 86 -17.21 2.88 9.05
C ARG A 86 -17.27 3.20 10.54
N PHE A 87 -16.16 3.57 11.16
CA PHE A 87 -16.18 4.05 12.54
C PHE A 87 -16.85 5.42 12.62
N GLU A 88 -17.63 5.66 13.67
CA GLU A 88 -18.27 6.95 13.95
C GLU A 88 -17.23 8.09 14.04
N GLN A 89 -16.03 7.76 14.52
CA GLN A 89 -14.84 8.62 14.46
C GLN A 89 -13.74 7.86 13.70
N PRO A 90 -13.52 8.16 12.41
CA PRO A 90 -12.55 7.44 11.61
C PRO A 90 -11.14 7.62 12.18
N PRO A 91 -10.43 6.54 12.54
CA PRO A 91 -9.05 6.63 13.01
C PRO A 91 -8.16 7.20 11.90
N VAL A 92 -7.01 7.76 12.30
CA VAL A 92 -6.06 8.34 11.35
C VAL A 92 -5.50 7.21 10.45
N CYS A 93 -5.60 7.38 9.12
CA CYS A 93 -5.04 6.42 8.19
C CYS A 93 -3.51 6.56 8.10
N ALA A 94 -2.76 5.61 8.64
CA ALA A 94 -1.29 5.55 8.49
C ALA A 94 -0.83 4.52 7.45
N CYS A 95 -1.73 3.94 6.65
CA CYS A 95 -1.41 2.89 5.66
C CYS A 95 -0.45 3.34 4.55
N PHE A 96 -0.18 4.64 4.38
CA PHE A 96 0.87 5.17 3.48
C PHE A 96 1.90 6.01 4.24
N GLY A 97 2.09 5.69 5.53
CA GLY A 97 2.99 6.42 6.42
C GLY A 97 2.50 7.83 6.75
N SER A 98 3.43 8.69 7.16
CA SER A 98 3.14 10.03 7.69
C SER A 98 2.43 10.97 6.70
N LEU A 99 2.67 10.82 5.40
CA LEU A 99 2.01 11.61 4.34
C LEU A 99 0.51 11.27 4.20
N GLY A 100 0.09 10.10 4.67
CA GLY A 100 -1.30 9.65 4.65
C GLY A 100 -2.11 10.05 5.88
N ARG A 101 -1.48 10.65 6.93
CA ARG A 101 -2.12 10.99 8.21
C ARG A 101 -3.20 12.05 8.04
N ARG A 102 -4.39 11.61 7.64
CA ARG A 102 -5.64 12.36 7.60
C ARG A 102 -6.77 11.44 8.05
N PRO A 103 -7.88 12.00 8.57
CA PRO A 103 -9.09 11.21 8.82
C PRO A 103 -9.46 10.45 7.54
N VAL A 104 -9.80 9.17 7.68
CA VAL A 104 -10.16 8.33 6.53
C VAL A 104 -11.32 8.96 5.76
N GLY A 105 -11.09 9.31 4.50
CA GLY A 105 -12.08 9.89 3.59
C GLY A 105 -12.05 9.27 2.20
N ARG A 106 -13.01 9.68 1.35
CA ARG A 106 -13.21 9.18 -0.03
C ARG A 106 -11.95 9.25 -0.92
N GLY A 107 -11.05 10.21 -0.68
CA GLY A 107 -9.80 10.36 -1.41
C GLY A 107 -8.82 9.19 -1.25
N HIS A 108 -8.81 8.50 -0.09
CA HIS A 108 -7.95 7.33 0.12
C HIS A 108 -8.43 6.13 -0.70
N LEU A 109 -9.74 5.98 -0.88
CA LEU A 109 -10.33 4.94 -1.72
C LEU A 109 -10.01 5.19 -3.21
N LEU A 110 -10.11 6.45 -3.66
CA LEU A 110 -9.74 6.85 -5.02
C LEU A 110 -8.26 6.57 -5.32
N ARG A 111 -7.35 6.91 -4.40
CA ARG A 111 -5.92 6.58 -4.53
C ARG A 111 -5.69 5.08 -4.65
N ASN A 112 -6.30 4.28 -3.76
CA ASN A 112 -6.13 2.83 -3.80
C ASN A 112 -6.72 2.22 -5.08
N LEU A 113 -7.84 2.73 -5.57
CA LEU A 113 -8.45 2.29 -6.83
C LEU A 113 -7.56 2.61 -8.03
N ALA A 114 -6.97 3.81 -8.08
CA ALA A 114 -6.02 4.19 -9.11
C ALA A 114 -4.76 3.31 -9.11
N LEU A 115 -4.22 3.01 -7.92
CA LEU A 115 -3.08 2.09 -7.77
C LEU A 115 -3.44 0.65 -8.16
N LEU A 116 -4.66 0.20 -7.86
CA LEU A 116 -5.17 -1.10 -8.31
C LEU A 116 -5.25 -1.18 -9.84
N ALA A 117 -5.75 -0.13 -10.48
CA ALA A 117 -5.79 -0.04 -11.94
C ALA A 117 -4.38 -0.12 -12.56
N LEU A 118 -3.40 0.60 -11.99
CA LEU A 118 -2.00 0.49 -12.41
C LEU A 118 -1.45 -0.93 -12.22
N GLY A 119 -1.75 -1.57 -11.09
CA GLY A 119 -1.37 -2.96 -10.82
C GLY A 119 -1.91 -3.94 -11.88
N VAL A 120 -3.17 -3.80 -12.24
CA VAL A 120 -3.79 -4.62 -13.31
C VAL A 120 -3.12 -4.37 -14.67
N VAL A 121 -2.77 -3.12 -15.00
CA VAL A 121 -2.06 -2.78 -16.24
C VAL A 121 -0.67 -3.42 -16.29
N THR A 122 0.06 -3.45 -15.16
CA THR A 122 1.33 -4.18 -15.08
C THR A 122 1.19 -5.66 -15.38
N VAL A 123 0.22 -6.34 -14.76
CA VAL A 123 0.04 -7.79 -14.90
C VAL A 123 -0.39 -8.20 -16.31
N LEU A 124 -1.14 -7.32 -17.00
CA LEU A 124 -1.72 -7.61 -18.30
C LEU A 124 -0.85 -7.17 -19.50
N GLY A 125 0.27 -6.46 -19.29
CA GLY A 125 1.04 -5.82 -20.38
C GLY A 125 2.50 -6.27 -20.52
#